data_AF-A0A929ER00-F1
#
_entry.id   AF-A0A929ER00-F1
#
_cell.length_a   1.000
_cell.length_b   1.000
_cell.length_c   1.000
_cell.angle_alpha   90.00
_cell.angle_beta   90.00
_cell.angle_gamma   90.00
#
_symmetry.space_group_name_H-M   'P 1'
#
loop_
_entity.id
_entity.type
_entity.pdbx_description
1 polymer ?
#
loop_
_entity_poly.entity_id
_entity_poly.type
_entity_poly.pdbx_seq_one_letter_code
_entity_poly.pdbx_strand_id
1 'polypeptide(L)'
;MASALIIWSLSFAQAVDISLPEIGDSAGSLISPQEEYQIGLSFYWQIQQSVDLVDDPEVVSYIQSIGYRIVSASDAPHLPFTFFMVPDASVNAFATPGGFIGVHSGLLLTSQSEDELASVLAHETAHITQRHLLRSFEKSKQMDIPMTVAMIAAALLGAVDPAMGSAAIMAVQAGGIQTQINFTRMHEAEADNLGMSTLVRAGFDALAMPMFFERLQQTSRFYSSGAVPDFLRTHPVTTSRIAEARGRAVTYPLKRQLSDTLQFYLMREKLRVMMATNLSQLTKYYENTLKTGGSLNQTATRYGYSLALAAVGSHTQARKVLQKLIDEDDDRLSYQLALAEIEIAVGRLSSALRIYEESQRLYPNDQALTLIQVKALLLANLPQQATKLLLKQLDLGLSSGQLYKLLAEAKGSLGEKSQAHSWLAEYYYSSGRLERAADQLRLAAGFAKGDEYQLAKISSRLRDIEIILIEIYKER
;
A
#
# COMPACT_ATOMS: atom_id res chain seq x y z
N MET A 1 48.24 37.29 -36.49
CA MET A 1 47.71 35.93 -36.74
C MET A 1 46.86 35.56 -35.55
N ALA A 2 45.53 35.66 -35.70
CA ALA A 2 44.57 35.35 -34.66
C ALA A 2 43.96 33.97 -34.96
N SER A 3 44.19 33.00 -34.08
CA SER A 3 43.63 31.65 -34.19
C SER A 3 42.30 31.61 -33.45
N ALA A 4 41.20 31.47 -34.18
CA ALA A 4 39.88 31.21 -33.63
C ALA A 4 39.76 29.73 -33.27
N LEU A 5 39.49 29.43 -32.00
CA LEU A 5 39.13 28.10 -31.51
C LEU A 5 37.61 27.93 -31.61
N ILE A 6 37.16 27.06 -32.50
CA ILE A 6 35.77 26.65 -32.63
C ILE A 6 35.53 25.54 -31.60
N ILE A 7 34.75 25.82 -30.56
CA ILE A 7 34.29 24.82 -29.60
C ILE A 7 33.05 24.15 -30.20
N TRP A 8 33.17 22.88 -30.59
CA TRP A 8 32.02 22.04 -30.94
C TRP A 8 31.35 21.56 -29.65
N SER A 9 30.07 21.89 -29.47
CA SER A 9 29.22 21.30 -28.45
C SER A 9 28.97 19.82 -28.80
N LEU A 10 29.53 18.91 -27.99
CA LEU A 10 29.21 17.49 -28.04
C LEU A 10 27.79 17.29 -27.46
N SER A 11 26.82 17.11 -28.34
CA SER A 11 25.50 16.59 -27.97
C SER A 11 25.66 15.12 -27.58
N PHE A 12 25.50 14.80 -26.30
CA PHE A 12 25.27 13.42 -25.87
C PHE A 12 23.90 13.00 -26.37
N ALA A 13 23.85 12.25 -27.48
CA ALA A 13 22.68 11.47 -27.81
C ALA A 13 22.53 10.40 -26.72
N GLN A 14 21.50 10.55 -25.86
CA GLN A 14 21.06 9.44 -25.05
C GLN A 14 20.56 8.36 -26.02
N ALA A 15 21.27 7.24 -26.04
CA ALA A 15 20.75 6.03 -26.67
C ALA A 15 19.45 5.69 -25.93
N VAL A 16 18.33 5.86 -26.62
CA VAL A 16 17.07 5.24 -26.21
C VAL A 16 17.36 3.75 -26.25
N ASP A 17 17.40 3.13 -25.08
CA ASP A 17 17.47 1.68 -24.96
C ASP A 17 16.14 1.15 -25.50
N ILE A 18 16.11 0.86 -26.81
CA ILE A 18 14.97 0.22 -27.45
C ILE A 18 15.03 -1.23 -26.98
N SER A 19 14.42 -1.49 -25.83
CA SER A 19 14.09 -2.83 -25.38
C SER A 19 13.30 -3.51 -26.50
N LEU A 20 13.95 -4.46 -27.17
CA LEU A 20 13.32 -5.24 -28.23
C LEU A 20 12.08 -5.94 -27.66
N PRO A 21 10.93 -5.91 -28.36
CA PRO A 21 9.75 -6.65 -27.94
C PRO A 21 10.11 -8.12 -27.71
N GLU A 22 9.78 -8.68 -26.55
CA GLU A 22 9.91 -10.12 -26.33
C GLU A 22 9.04 -10.83 -27.37
N ILE A 23 9.65 -11.72 -28.17
CA ILE A 23 8.94 -12.54 -29.14
C ILE A 23 8.05 -13.51 -28.36
N GLY A 24 6.83 -13.07 -28.05
CA GLY A 24 5.88 -13.77 -27.19
C GLY A 24 4.86 -12.85 -26.49
N ASP A 25 5.11 -11.53 -26.38
CA ASP A 25 4.16 -10.59 -25.78
C ASP A 25 3.12 -10.09 -26.82
N SER A 26 2.05 -10.87 -27.01
CA SER A 26 0.90 -10.44 -27.81
C SER A 26 0.07 -9.34 -27.11
N ALA A 27 0.16 -9.24 -25.78
CA ALA A 27 -0.60 -8.28 -24.98
C ALA A 27 -0.05 -6.84 -25.11
N GLY A 28 1.27 -6.69 -25.34
CA GLY A 28 1.90 -5.42 -25.70
C GLY A 28 1.40 -4.78 -27.01
N SER A 29 0.67 -5.52 -27.85
CA SER A 29 0.06 -4.99 -29.08
C SER A 29 -1.30 -4.30 -28.86
N LEU A 30 -1.93 -4.47 -27.69
CA LEU A 30 -3.32 -4.05 -27.46
C LEU A 30 -3.47 -2.88 -26.46
N ILE A 31 -2.66 -2.87 -25.38
CA ILE A 31 -2.70 -1.84 -24.33
C ILE A 31 -1.26 -1.43 -23.97
N SER A 32 -0.96 -0.14 -24.11
CA SER A 32 0.35 0.43 -23.76
C SER A 32 0.59 0.43 -22.25
N PRO A 33 1.86 0.44 -21.77
CA PRO A 33 2.16 0.55 -20.34
C PRO A 33 1.54 1.79 -19.67
N GLN A 34 1.42 2.91 -20.41
CA GLN A 34 0.80 4.13 -19.93
C GLN A 34 -0.71 3.96 -19.73
N GLU A 35 -1.42 3.37 -20.69
CA GLU A 35 -2.84 3.05 -20.57
C GLU A 35 -3.07 2.05 -19.43
N GLU A 36 -2.21 1.04 -19.31
CA GLU A 36 -2.25 0.06 -18.23
C GLU A 36 -2.18 0.73 -16.85
N TYR A 37 -1.25 1.68 -16.69
CA TYR A 37 -1.12 2.48 -15.48
C TYR A 37 -2.37 3.34 -15.21
N GLN A 38 -2.97 3.96 -16.22
CA GLN A 38 -4.19 4.76 -16.05
C GLN A 38 -5.39 3.90 -15.62
N ILE A 39 -5.52 2.68 -16.18
CA ILE A 39 -6.55 1.72 -15.76
C ILE A 39 -6.36 1.37 -14.27
N GLY A 40 -5.13 1.03 -13.86
CA GLY A 40 -4.79 0.79 -12.47
C GLY A 40 -5.08 1.96 -11.53
N LEU A 41 -4.67 3.16 -11.94
CA LEU A 41 -4.83 4.39 -11.17
C LEU A 41 -6.30 4.76 -10.98
N SER A 42 -7.11 4.67 -12.04
CA SER A 42 -8.55 4.93 -11.97
C SER A 42 -9.25 3.97 -11.02
N PHE A 43 -8.86 2.69 -11.04
CA PHE A 43 -9.36 1.71 -10.09
C PHE A 43 -8.95 2.04 -8.65
N TYR A 44 -7.67 2.35 -8.43
CA TYR A 44 -7.17 2.73 -7.11
C TYR A 44 -7.91 3.95 -6.54
N TRP A 45 -8.15 4.97 -7.37
CA TRP A 45 -8.96 6.13 -6.99
C TRP A 45 -10.40 5.76 -6.65
N GLN A 46 -11.04 4.87 -7.41
CA GLN A 46 -12.38 4.39 -7.11
C GLN A 46 -12.43 3.71 -5.74
N ILE A 47 -11.42 2.90 -5.39
CA ILE A 47 -11.31 2.29 -4.06
C ILE A 47 -11.13 3.35 -2.97
N GLN A 48 -10.20 4.29 -3.13
CA GLN A 48 -10.00 5.38 -2.16
C GLN A 48 -11.24 6.27 -1.95
N GLN A 49 -12.16 6.29 -2.91
CA GLN A 49 -13.42 7.03 -2.80
C GLN A 49 -14.55 6.21 -2.18
N SER A 50 -14.47 4.88 -2.24
CA SER A 50 -15.53 3.96 -1.81
C SER A 50 -15.23 3.28 -0.47
N VAL A 51 -13.95 3.14 -0.12
CA VAL A 51 -13.48 2.43 1.07
C VAL A 51 -12.48 3.31 1.84
N ASP A 52 -12.66 3.39 3.15
CA ASP A 52 -11.69 4.01 4.05
C ASP A 52 -10.49 3.08 4.23
N LEU A 53 -9.50 3.19 3.35
CA LEU A 53 -8.26 2.41 3.43
C LEU A 53 -7.54 2.61 4.77
N VAL A 54 -6.78 1.61 5.20
CA VAL A 54 -5.93 1.72 6.40
C VAL A 54 -4.86 2.79 6.14
N ASP A 55 -4.85 3.84 6.97
CA ASP A 55 -3.99 5.02 6.81
C ASP A 55 -3.00 5.23 7.99
N ASP A 56 -2.86 4.23 8.86
CA ASP A 56 -1.86 4.24 9.91
C ASP A 56 -0.45 4.22 9.31
N PRO A 57 0.40 5.23 9.60
CA PRO A 57 1.68 5.36 8.91
C PRO A 57 2.63 4.16 9.13
N GLU A 58 2.61 3.53 10.31
CA GLU A 58 3.46 2.37 10.59
C GLU A 58 3.02 1.15 9.78
N VAL A 59 1.71 0.84 9.76
CA VAL A 59 1.17 -0.31 9.01
C VAL A 59 1.36 -0.12 7.51
N VAL A 60 1.10 1.08 6.98
CA VAL A 60 1.28 1.38 5.56
C VAL A 60 2.76 1.25 5.16
N SER A 61 3.65 1.88 5.93
CA SER A 61 5.10 1.80 5.68
C SER A 61 5.60 0.36 5.74
N TYR A 62 5.11 -0.44 6.69
CA TYR A 62 5.47 -1.84 6.83
C TYR A 62 5.11 -2.67 5.58
N ILE A 63 3.85 -2.60 5.13
CA ILE A 63 3.41 -3.34 3.94
C ILE A 63 4.17 -2.89 2.69
N GLN A 64 4.37 -1.59 2.53
CA GLN A 64 5.16 -1.04 1.42
C GLN A 64 6.62 -1.51 1.46
N SER A 65 7.22 -1.61 2.65
CA SER A 65 8.61 -2.06 2.79
C SER A 65 8.80 -3.50 2.31
N ILE A 66 7.86 -4.41 2.62
CA ILE A 66 7.88 -5.79 2.12
C ILE A 66 7.63 -5.80 0.62
N GLY A 67 6.59 -5.07 0.18
CA GLY A 67 6.21 -4.99 -1.23
C GLY A 67 7.36 -4.51 -2.11
N TYR A 68 8.02 -3.41 -1.76
CA TYR A 68 9.17 -2.89 -2.51
C TYR A 68 10.40 -3.79 -2.42
N ARG A 69 10.62 -4.50 -1.30
CA ARG A 69 11.66 -5.54 -1.22
C ARG A 69 11.39 -6.68 -2.21
N ILE A 70 10.14 -7.14 -2.33
CA ILE A 70 9.72 -8.14 -3.31
C ILE A 70 9.91 -7.60 -4.75
N VAL A 71 9.42 -6.41 -5.05
CA VAL A 71 9.51 -5.79 -6.39
C VAL A 71 10.96 -5.60 -6.81
N SER A 72 11.83 -5.14 -5.90
CA SER A 72 13.27 -4.95 -6.18
C SER A 72 13.99 -6.25 -6.56
N ALA A 73 13.43 -7.39 -6.14
CA ALA A 73 13.94 -8.72 -6.43
C ALA A 73 13.19 -9.41 -7.59
N SER A 74 12.22 -8.74 -8.22
CA SER A 74 11.43 -9.27 -9.34
C SER A 74 12.16 -9.10 -10.68
N ASP A 75 11.57 -9.62 -11.76
CA ASP A 75 12.10 -9.47 -13.12
C ASP A 75 11.79 -8.09 -13.73
N ALA A 76 10.97 -7.26 -13.06
CA ALA A 76 10.60 -5.93 -13.52
C ALA A 76 10.71 -4.87 -12.40
N PRO A 77 11.90 -4.66 -11.81
CA PRO A 77 12.09 -3.79 -10.64
C PRO A 77 11.90 -2.29 -10.92
N HIS A 78 11.80 -1.90 -12.20
CA HIS A 78 11.63 -0.52 -12.65
C HIS A 78 10.17 -0.12 -12.82
N LEU A 79 9.23 -1.07 -12.79
CA LEU A 79 7.81 -0.77 -12.88
C LEU A 79 7.35 -0.05 -11.61
N PRO A 80 6.45 0.94 -11.71
CA PRO A 80 5.88 1.58 -10.54
C PRO A 80 5.00 0.58 -9.79
N PHE A 81 5.12 0.51 -8.46
CA PHE A 81 4.22 -0.28 -7.62
C PHE A 81 3.65 0.58 -6.49
N THR A 82 2.38 0.33 -6.16
CA THR A 82 1.68 0.92 -5.03
C THR A 82 1.02 -0.18 -4.22
N PHE A 83 1.44 -0.32 -2.96
CA PHE A 83 0.82 -1.24 -2.00
C PHE A 83 -0.09 -0.47 -1.06
N PHE A 84 -1.31 -0.97 -0.86
CA PHE A 84 -2.28 -0.37 0.06
C PHE A 84 -3.08 -1.45 0.79
N MET A 85 -3.63 -1.09 1.94
CA MET A 85 -4.36 -2.02 2.80
C MET A 85 -5.85 -1.67 2.89
N VAL A 86 -6.68 -2.68 2.65
CA VAL A 86 -8.14 -2.63 2.73
C VAL A 86 -8.56 -3.19 4.11
N PRO A 87 -9.40 -2.49 4.89
CA PRO A 87 -9.84 -2.94 6.22
C PRO A 87 -10.93 -4.03 6.11
N ASP A 88 -10.59 -5.15 5.48
CA ASP A 88 -11.46 -6.32 5.34
C ASP A 88 -10.85 -7.50 6.12
N ALA A 89 -11.69 -8.19 6.90
CA ALA A 89 -11.30 -9.35 7.69
C ALA A 89 -11.10 -10.63 6.86
N SER A 90 -11.54 -10.63 5.60
CA SER A 90 -11.29 -11.73 4.68
C SER A 90 -9.80 -11.87 4.35
N VAL A 91 -9.35 -13.11 4.12
CA VAL A 91 -7.99 -13.38 3.69
C VAL A 91 -7.93 -13.21 2.18
N ASN A 92 -7.45 -12.04 1.73
CA ASN A 92 -7.32 -11.72 0.32
C ASN A 92 -6.17 -10.76 0.03
N ALA A 93 -5.69 -10.81 -1.20
CA ALA A 93 -4.89 -9.79 -1.85
C ALA A 93 -5.25 -9.79 -3.34
N PHE A 94 -5.04 -8.68 -4.02
CA PHE A 94 -5.30 -8.59 -5.45
C PHE A 94 -4.32 -7.64 -6.11
N ALA A 95 -3.94 -7.96 -7.33
CA ALA A 95 -3.18 -7.12 -8.23
C ALA A 95 -4.07 -6.48 -9.30
N THR A 96 -3.82 -5.20 -9.60
CA THR A 96 -4.43 -4.52 -10.74
C THR A 96 -3.35 -4.02 -11.70
N PRO A 97 -3.71 -3.77 -12.97
CA PRO A 97 -2.76 -3.31 -13.97
C PRO A 97 -2.02 -2.05 -13.51
N GLY A 98 -0.77 -1.86 -13.96
CA GLY A 98 0.00 -0.67 -13.58
C GLY A 98 0.62 -0.68 -12.18
N GLY A 99 0.63 -1.83 -11.50
CA GLY A 99 1.42 -2.01 -10.28
C GLY A 99 0.68 -1.77 -8.96
N PHE A 100 -0.64 -1.69 -8.94
CA PHE A 100 -1.39 -1.47 -7.70
C PHE A 100 -1.77 -2.81 -7.06
N ILE A 101 -1.33 -3.03 -5.82
CA ILE A 101 -1.60 -4.25 -5.05
C ILE A 101 -2.36 -3.87 -3.78
N GLY A 102 -3.59 -4.38 -3.68
CA GLY A 102 -4.43 -4.27 -2.50
C GLY A 102 -4.26 -5.48 -1.58
N VAL A 103 -4.12 -5.23 -0.28
CA VAL A 103 -3.93 -6.25 0.74
C VAL A 103 -5.06 -6.15 1.76
N HIS A 104 -5.84 -7.21 1.97
CA HIS A 104 -6.86 -7.20 3.02
C HIS A 104 -6.21 -7.33 4.39
N SER A 105 -6.76 -6.63 5.39
CA SER A 105 -6.27 -6.70 6.78
C SER A 105 -6.27 -8.14 7.33
N GLY A 106 -7.24 -8.95 6.92
CA GLY A 106 -7.36 -10.36 7.26
C GLY A 106 -6.19 -11.21 6.80
N LEU A 107 -5.51 -10.84 5.70
CA LEU A 107 -4.30 -11.52 5.25
C LEU A 107 -3.18 -11.38 6.28
N LEU A 108 -2.82 -10.14 6.65
CA LEU A 108 -1.79 -9.90 7.66
C LEU A 108 -2.16 -10.53 9.02
N LEU A 109 -3.43 -10.44 9.43
CA LEU A 109 -3.91 -10.99 10.70
C LEU A 109 -3.89 -12.53 10.76
N THR A 110 -3.96 -13.20 9.60
CA THR A 110 -3.98 -14.68 9.49
C THR A 110 -2.59 -15.26 9.26
N SER A 111 -1.66 -14.51 8.65
CA SER A 111 -0.28 -14.94 8.45
C SER A 111 0.41 -15.26 9.78
N GLN A 112 1.17 -16.35 9.80
CA GLN A 112 1.92 -16.81 10.98
C GLN A 112 3.38 -16.35 10.97
N SER A 113 3.90 -15.97 9.80
CA SER A 113 5.21 -15.35 9.63
C SER A 113 5.18 -14.26 8.56
N GLU A 114 6.22 -13.42 8.55
CA GLU A 114 6.45 -12.43 7.50
C GLU A 114 6.57 -13.10 6.12
N ASP A 115 7.23 -14.25 6.05
CA ASP A 115 7.50 -14.98 4.80
C ASP A 115 6.22 -15.42 4.11
N GLU A 116 5.18 -15.76 4.87
CA GLU A 116 3.89 -16.14 4.32
C GLU A 116 3.18 -14.95 3.69
N LEU A 117 3.18 -13.81 4.37
CA LEU A 117 2.68 -12.56 3.78
C LEU A 117 3.48 -12.19 2.53
N ALA A 118 4.81 -12.25 2.61
CA ALA A 118 5.69 -11.97 1.49
C ALA A 118 5.45 -12.94 0.31
N SER A 119 5.11 -14.20 0.58
CA SER A 119 4.80 -15.18 -0.46
C SER A 119 3.56 -14.82 -1.27
N VAL A 120 2.53 -14.26 -0.63
CA VAL A 120 1.34 -13.74 -1.32
C VAL A 120 1.68 -12.48 -2.11
N LEU A 121 2.44 -11.55 -1.53
CA LEU A 121 2.87 -10.35 -2.27
C LEU A 121 3.74 -10.69 -3.48
N ALA A 122 4.60 -11.71 -3.38
CA ALA A 122 5.40 -12.20 -4.50
C ALA A 122 4.55 -12.85 -5.59
N HIS A 123 3.50 -13.58 -5.20
CA HIS A 123 2.50 -14.14 -6.12
C HIS A 123 1.75 -13.03 -6.87
N GLU A 124 1.22 -12.04 -6.16
CA GLU A 124 0.54 -10.88 -6.76
C GLU A 124 1.47 -10.06 -7.65
N THR A 125 2.74 -9.87 -7.24
CA THR A 125 3.75 -9.21 -8.06
C THR A 125 3.97 -9.95 -9.37
N ALA A 126 4.03 -11.29 -9.34
CA ALA A 126 4.15 -12.10 -10.55
C ALA A 126 2.93 -11.97 -11.47
N HIS A 127 1.71 -11.80 -10.93
CA HIS A 127 0.55 -11.49 -11.77
C HIS A 127 0.69 -10.19 -12.58
N ILE A 128 1.32 -9.17 -11.97
CA ILE A 128 1.58 -7.87 -12.61
C ILE A 128 2.71 -7.99 -13.63
N THR A 129 3.87 -8.53 -13.24
CA THR A 129 5.03 -8.62 -14.16
C THR A 129 4.72 -9.48 -15.38
N GLN A 130 3.91 -10.53 -15.18
CA GLN A 130 3.46 -11.40 -16.26
C GLN A 130 2.19 -10.91 -16.95
N ARG A 131 1.68 -9.70 -16.64
CA ARG A 131 0.50 -9.09 -17.26
C ARG A 131 -0.69 -10.05 -17.39
N HIS A 132 -0.91 -10.92 -16.38
CA HIS A 132 -1.85 -12.03 -16.48
C HIS A 132 -3.28 -11.57 -16.76
N LEU A 133 -3.69 -10.43 -16.19
CA LEU A 133 -5.03 -9.88 -16.43
C LEU A 133 -5.21 -9.50 -17.90
N LEU A 134 -4.26 -8.78 -18.49
CA LEU A 134 -4.32 -8.36 -19.89
C LEU A 134 -4.30 -9.58 -20.83
N ARG A 135 -3.42 -10.57 -20.57
CA ARG A 135 -3.37 -11.82 -21.35
C ARG A 135 -4.68 -12.61 -21.27
N SER A 136 -5.38 -12.58 -20.13
CA SER A 136 -6.72 -13.20 -19.99
C SER A 136 -7.77 -12.51 -20.87
N PHE A 137 -7.77 -11.18 -20.94
CA PHE A 137 -8.70 -10.41 -21.78
C PHE A 137 -8.38 -10.50 -23.28
N GLU A 138 -7.11 -10.49 -23.67
CA GLU A 138 -6.68 -10.61 -25.07
C GLU A 138 -7.17 -11.94 -25.70
N LYS A 139 -7.06 -13.04 -24.93
CA LYS A 139 -7.49 -14.38 -25.36
C LYS A 139 -8.99 -14.48 -25.63
N SER A 140 -9.79 -13.55 -25.11
CA SER A 140 -11.23 -13.47 -25.36
C SER A 140 -11.57 -13.04 -26.81
N LYS A 141 -10.58 -12.53 -27.57
CA LYS A 141 -10.59 -12.31 -29.04
C LYS A 141 -11.76 -11.52 -29.66
N GLN A 142 -12.61 -10.84 -28.88
CA GLN A 142 -13.84 -10.23 -29.41
C GLN A 142 -14.16 -8.83 -28.85
N MET A 143 -13.18 -8.05 -28.39
CA MET A 143 -13.49 -6.79 -27.70
C MET A 143 -12.61 -5.64 -28.18
N ASP A 144 -13.27 -4.54 -28.54
CA ASP A 144 -12.61 -3.24 -28.75
C ASP A 144 -11.97 -2.78 -27.42
N ILE A 145 -10.90 -1.97 -27.52
CA ILE A 145 -10.13 -1.48 -26.36
C ILE A 145 -11.04 -0.81 -25.31
N PRO A 146 -11.99 0.08 -25.65
CA PRO A 146 -12.85 0.73 -24.65
C PRO A 146 -13.71 -0.26 -23.86
N MET A 147 -14.23 -1.29 -24.52
CA MET A 147 -15.01 -2.34 -23.86
C MET A 147 -14.14 -3.19 -22.94
N THR A 148 -12.90 -3.49 -23.35
CA THR A 148 -11.95 -4.24 -22.52
C THR A 148 -11.59 -3.45 -21.25
N VAL A 149 -11.36 -2.15 -21.37
CA VAL A 149 -11.11 -1.25 -20.22
C VAL A 149 -12.31 -1.24 -19.26
N ALA A 150 -13.53 -1.08 -19.78
CA ALA A 150 -14.75 -1.09 -18.97
C ALA A 150 -14.96 -2.43 -18.24
N MET A 151 -14.66 -3.55 -18.92
CA MET A 151 -14.75 -4.87 -18.30
C MET A 151 -13.69 -5.07 -17.22
N ILE A 152 -12.44 -4.65 -17.43
CA ILE A 152 -11.39 -4.67 -16.41
C ILE A 152 -11.83 -3.87 -15.18
N ALA A 153 -12.35 -2.65 -15.39
CA ALA A 153 -12.83 -1.82 -14.29
C ALA A 153 -13.95 -2.51 -13.49
N ALA A 154 -14.96 -3.08 -14.17
CA ALA A 154 -16.05 -3.81 -13.51
C ALA A 154 -15.57 -5.07 -12.75
N ALA A 155 -14.63 -5.81 -13.34
CA ALA A 155 -13.99 -6.98 -12.76
C ALA A 155 -13.27 -6.66 -11.45
N LEU A 156 -12.45 -5.62 -11.45
CA LEU A 156 -11.66 -5.22 -10.30
C LEU A 156 -12.55 -4.73 -9.14
N LEU A 157 -13.69 -4.08 -9.43
CA LEU A 157 -14.64 -3.69 -8.39
C LEU A 157 -15.25 -4.90 -7.66
N GLY A 158 -15.49 -5.99 -8.38
CA GLY A 158 -15.95 -7.25 -7.78
C GLY A 158 -14.89 -7.96 -6.93
N ALA A 159 -13.61 -7.72 -7.18
CA ALA A 159 -12.51 -8.29 -6.39
C ALA A 159 -12.36 -7.62 -5.01
N VAL A 160 -12.80 -6.37 -4.87
CA VAL A 160 -12.80 -5.64 -3.60
C VAL A 160 -14.08 -5.87 -2.81
N ASP A 161 -15.24 -5.76 -3.46
CA ASP A 161 -16.52 -6.08 -2.85
C ASP A 161 -17.42 -6.81 -3.87
N PRO A 162 -17.77 -8.09 -3.62
CA PRO A 162 -18.68 -8.84 -4.47
C PRO A 162 -20.02 -8.13 -4.72
N ALA A 163 -20.51 -7.34 -3.77
CA ALA A 163 -21.74 -6.57 -3.91
C ALA A 163 -21.58 -5.43 -4.94
N MET A 164 -20.44 -4.73 -4.92
CA MET A 164 -20.13 -3.66 -5.88
C MET A 164 -19.95 -4.19 -7.31
N GLY A 165 -19.30 -5.34 -7.47
CA GLY A 165 -19.11 -5.97 -8.78
C GLY A 165 -20.43 -6.36 -9.46
N SER A 166 -21.42 -6.84 -8.69
CA SER A 166 -22.69 -7.34 -9.25
C SER A 166 -23.49 -6.27 -10.02
N ALA A 167 -23.50 -5.02 -9.56
CA ALA A 167 -24.19 -3.91 -10.23
C ALA A 167 -23.44 -3.45 -11.50
N ALA A 168 -22.11 -3.39 -11.46
CA ALA A 168 -21.29 -3.03 -12.60
C ALA A 168 -21.32 -4.10 -13.71
N ILE A 169 -21.29 -5.38 -13.34
CA ILE A 169 -21.38 -6.52 -14.28
C ILE A 169 -22.76 -6.56 -14.96
N MET A 170 -23.85 -6.24 -14.24
CA MET A 170 -25.18 -6.10 -14.83
C MET A 170 -25.26 -4.98 -15.86
N ALA A 171 -24.59 -3.85 -15.62
CA ALA A 171 -24.53 -2.74 -16.57
C ALA A 171 -23.80 -3.11 -17.88
N VAL A 172 -22.88 -4.08 -17.83
CA VAL A 172 -22.06 -4.51 -18.98
C VAL A 172 -22.63 -5.76 -19.71
N GLN A 173 -23.82 -6.28 -19.35
CA GLN A 173 -24.42 -7.51 -19.93
C GLN A 173 -23.44 -8.70 -20.03
N ALA A 174 -22.45 -8.81 -19.14
CA ALA A 174 -21.34 -9.73 -19.35
C ALA A 174 -21.25 -10.77 -18.23
N GLY A 175 -22.13 -11.78 -18.31
CA GLY A 175 -22.08 -12.99 -17.47
C GLY A 175 -20.77 -13.81 -17.62
N GLY A 176 -19.89 -13.44 -18.56
CA GLY A 176 -18.56 -14.04 -18.77
C GLY A 176 -17.38 -13.26 -18.15
N ILE A 177 -17.59 -12.14 -17.45
CA ILE A 177 -16.49 -11.38 -16.81
C ILE A 177 -15.85 -12.19 -15.68
N GLN A 178 -16.66 -12.86 -14.84
CA GLN A 178 -16.15 -13.63 -13.71
C GLN A 178 -15.20 -14.76 -14.15
N THR A 179 -15.49 -15.41 -15.29
CA THR A 179 -14.63 -16.44 -15.87
C THR A 179 -13.32 -15.89 -16.46
N GLN A 180 -13.26 -14.59 -16.74
CA GLN A 180 -12.07 -13.91 -17.29
C GLN A 180 -11.12 -13.41 -16.19
N ILE A 181 -11.64 -13.10 -15.00
CA ILE A 181 -10.81 -12.73 -13.82
C ILE A 181 -10.28 -13.93 -13.04
N ASN A 182 -10.95 -15.08 -13.11
CA ASN A 182 -10.38 -16.29 -12.55
C ASN A 182 -9.15 -16.68 -13.37
N PHE A 183 -7.98 -16.56 -12.77
CA PHE A 183 -6.74 -16.90 -13.45
C PHE A 183 -6.75 -18.37 -13.86
N THR A 184 -6.28 -18.62 -15.08
CA THR A 184 -6.20 -19.98 -15.59
C THR A 184 -5.20 -20.78 -14.75
N ARG A 185 -5.35 -22.11 -14.70
CA ARG A 185 -4.37 -22.98 -14.02
C ARG A 185 -2.92 -22.74 -14.49
N MET A 186 -2.73 -22.32 -15.75
CA MET A 186 -1.41 -21.99 -16.27
C MET A 186 -0.88 -20.67 -15.70
N HIS A 187 -1.72 -19.63 -15.59
CA HIS A 187 -1.34 -18.36 -14.99
C HIS A 187 -0.97 -18.53 -13.51
N GLU A 188 -1.74 -19.33 -12.77
CA GLU A 188 -1.45 -19.64 -11.37
C GLU A 188 -0.12 -20.41 -11.21
N ALA A 189 0.15 -21.40 -12.06
CA ALA A 189 1.40 -22.14 -12.02
C ALA A 189 2.62 -21.26 -12.39
N GLU A 190 2.45 -20.34 -13.33
CA GLU A 190 3.45 -19.34 -13.71
C GLU A 190 3.72 -18.36 -12.55
N ALA A 191 2.66 -17.83 -11.93
CA ALA A 191 2.75 -16.94 -10.77
C ALA A 191 3.39 -17.62 -9.56
N ASP A 192 3.01 -18.87 -9.25
CA ASP A 192 3.63 -19.66 -8.18
C ASP A 192 5.14 -19.86 -8.43
N ASN A 193 5.55 -20.00 -9.69
CA ASN A 193 6.94 -20.25 -10.07
C ASN A 193 7.80 -18.99 -9.95
N LEU A 194 7.40 -17.93 -10.64
CA LEU A 194 8.13 -16.68 -10.67
C LEU A 194 8.03 -15.94 -9.33
N GLY A 195 6.87 -16.03 -8.66
CA GLY A 195 6.66 -15.55 -7.31
C GLY A 195 7.58 -16.22 -6.30
N MET A 196 7.73 -17.54 -6.34
CA MET A 196 8.66 -18.25 -5.45
C MET A 196 10.12 -17.89 -5.73
N SER A 197 10.52 -17.78 -7.01
CA SER A 197 11.86 -17.32 -7.37
C SER A 197 12.14 -15.92 -6.82
N THR A 198 11.19 -15.00 -6.98
CA THR A 198 11.26 -13.62 -6.47
C THR A 198 11.30 -13.58 -4.95
N LEU A 199 10.47 -14.38 -4.27
CA LEU A 199 10.46 -14.53 -2.82
C LEU A 199 11.84 -14.93 -2.26
N VAL A 200 12.49 -15.92 -2.89
CA VAL A 200 13.82 -16.39 -2.51
C VAL A 200 14.90 -15.36 -2.84
N ARG A 201 14.81 -14.66 -3.98
CA ARG A 201 15.72 -13.56 -4.32
C ARG A 201 15.62 -12.41 -3.32
N ALA A 202 14.41 -12.11 -2.85
CA ALA A 202 14.16 -11.14 -1.79
C ALA A 202 14.64 -11.59 -0.41
N GLY A 203 15.03 -12.86 -0.24
CA GLY A 203 15.61 -13.41 0.99
C GLY A 203 14.58 -13.93 2.00
N PHE A 204 13.40 -14.34 1.54
CA PHE A 204 12.37 -15.02 2.33
C PHE A 204 12.40 -16.55 2.08
N ASP A 205 11.76 -17.33 2.95
CA ASP A 205 11.71 -18.80 2.84
C ASP A 205 10.79 -19.27 1.70
N ALA A 206 11.32 -20.10 0.81
CA ALA A 206 10.56 -20.74 -0.27
C ALA A 206 9.40 -21.61 0.25
N LEU A 207 9.56 -22.22 1.44
CA LEU A 207 8.53 -23.06 2.06
C LEU A 207 7.32 -22.25 2.55
N ALA A 208 7.44 -20.92 2.66
CA ALA A 208 6.34 -20.09 3.12
C ALA A 208 5.13 -20.11 2.18
N MET A 209 5.36 -20.18 0.87
CA MET A 209 4.28 -20.27 -0.12
C MET A 209 3.43 -21.55 0.03
N PRO A 210 3.99 -22.78 0.01
CA PRO A 210 3.20 -23.98 0.23
C PRO A 210 2.60 -24.06 1.64
N MET A 211 3.27 -23.56 2.68
CA MET A 211 2.71 -23.48 4.03
C MET A 211 1.47 -22.58 4.09
N PHE A 212 1.52 -21.43 3.42
CA PHE A 212 0.38 -20.52 3.34
C PHE A 212 -0.80 -21.14 2.58
N PHE A 213 -0.55 -21.80 1.44
CA PHE A 213 -1.58 -22.52 0.70
C PHE A 213 -2.24 -23.63 1.52
N GLU A 214 -1.45 -24.40 2.28
CA GLU A 214 -1.98 -25.41 3.19
C GLU A 214 -2.86 -24.79 4.27
N ARG A 215 -2.45 -23.64 4.82
CA ARG A 215 -3.27 -22.92 5.80
C ARG A 215 -4.59 -22.44 5.20
N LEU A 216 -4.59 -21.85 4.01
CA LEU A 216 -5.82 -21.47 3.32
C LEU A 216 -6.73 -22.68 3.09
N GLN A 217 -6.16 -23.83 2.72
CA GLN A 217 -6.91 -25.06 2.55
C GLN A 217 -7.47 -25.60 3.88
N GLN A 218 -6.71 -25.52 4.98
CA GLN A 218 -7.19 -25.93 6.30
C GLN A 218 -8.31 -25.02 6.78
N THR A 219 -8.10 -23.71 6.72
CA THR A 219 -9.07 -22.69 7.12
C THR A 219 -10.39 -22.85 6.37
N SER A 220 -10.36 -23.12 5.05
CA SER A 220 -11.58 -23.33 4.25
C SER A 220 -12.36 -24.61 4.62
N ARG A 221 -11.70 -25.63 5.21
CA ARG A 221 -12.37 -26.85 5.69
C ARG A 221 -13.10 -26.65 7.03
N PHE A 222 -12.64 -25.71 7.87
CA PHE A 222 -13.21 -25.46 9.21
C PHE A 222 -14.37 -24.44 9.19
N TYR A 223 -14.53 -23.66 8.13
CA TYR A 223 -15.70 -22.81 7.94
C TYR A 223 -16.89 -23.63 7.42
N SER A 224 -17.68 -24.17 8.36
CA SER A 224 -18.91 -24.96 8.13
C SER A 224 -20.04 -24.23 7.36
N SER A 225 -19.82 -22.98 6.96
CA SER A 225 -20.79 -22.12 6.26
C SER A 225 -20.46 -21.88 4.77
N GLY A 226 -19.52 -22.63 4.18
CA GLY A 226 -19.21 -22.51 2.75
C GLY A 226 -18.51 -21.21 2.34
N ALA A 227 -18.02 -20.43 3.31
CA ALA A 227 -17.23 -19.23 3.08
C ALA A 227 -15.78 -19.61 2.70
N VAL A 228 -15.59 -19.99 1.44
CA VAL A 228 -14.26 -20.10 0.81
C VAL A 228 -13.58 -18.73 0.90
N PRO A 229 -12.35 -18.61 1.44
CA PRO A 229 -11.59 -17.36 1.46
C PRO A 229 -11.62 -16.66 0.10
N ASP A 230 -11.78 -15.35 0.07
CA ASP A 230 -11.92 -14.62 -1.19
C ASP A 230 -10.70 -14.79 -2.10
N PHE A 231 -9.50 -14.92 -1.52
CA PHE A 231 -8.29 -15.31 -2.26
C PHE A 231 -8.48 -16.62 -3.06
N LEU A 232 -9.18 -17.62 -2.51
CA LEU A 232 -9.40 -18.90 -3.20
C LEU A 232 -10.48 -18.81 -4.30
N ARG A 233 -11.26 -17.73 -4.33
CA ARG A 233 -12.24 -17.50 -5.40
C ARG A 233 -11.55 -16.98 -6.67
N THR A 234 -10.54 -16.13 -6.51
CA THR A 234 -9.73 -15.57 -7.60
C THR A 234 -8.52 -16.44 -7.93
N HIS A 235 -7.92 -17.09 -6.92
CA HIS A 235 -6.74 -17.97 -7.02
C HIS A 235 -7.01 -19.38 -6.44
N PRO A 236 -7.70 -20.27 -7.18
CA PRO A 236 -8.05 -21.60 -6.67
C PRO A 236 -6.83 -22.45 -6.30
N VAL A 237 -6.56 -22.61 -5.01
CA VAL A 237 -5.50 -23.49 -4.49
C VAL A 237 -5.97 -24.95 -4.54
N THR A 238 -5.25 -25.77 -5.30
CA THR A 238 -5.50 -27.22 -5.41
C THR A 238 -4.42 -28.02 -4.68
N THR A 239 -4.69 -29.29 -4.38
CA THR A 239 -3.68 -30.22 -3.85
C THR A 239 -2.49 -30.37 -4.79
N SER A 240 -2.69 -30.29 -6.11
CA SER A 240 -1.61 -30.29 -7.12
C SER A 240 -0.70 -29.07 -6.94
N ARG A 241 -1.27 -27.86 -6.86
CA ARG A 241 -0.49 -26.63 -6.66
C ARG A 241 0.32 -26.66 -5.37
N ILE A 242 -0.26 -27.16 -4.27
CA ILE A 242 0.47 -27.34 -3.01
C ILE A 242 1.65 -28.30 -3.19
N ALA A 243 1.43 -29.45 -3.83
CA ALA A 243 2.48 -30.44 -4.07
C ALA A 243 3.58 -29.91 -4.99
N GLU A 244 3.21 -29.18 -6.06
CA GLU A 244 4.14 -28.53 -7.00
C GLU A 244 4.96 -27.44 -6.31
N ALA A 245 4.31 -26.53 -5.57
CA ALA A 245 4.98 -25.49 -4.80
C ALA A 245 5.94 -26.10 -3.77
N ARG A 246 5.52 -27.15 -3.05
CA ARG A 246 6.39 -27.88 -2.10
C ARG A 246 7.57 -28.55 -2.80
N GLY A 247 7.33 -29.22 -3.93
CA GLY A 247 8.37 -29.85 -4.74
C GLY A 247 9.39 -28.86 -5.31
N ARG A 248 8.95 -27.64 -5.62
CA ARG A 248 9.84 -26.54 -6.03
C ARG A 248 10.57 -25.92 -4.84
N ALA A 249 9.91 -25.68 -3.72
CA ALA A 249 10.50 -25.05 -2.55
C ALA A 249 11.74 -25.80 -2.04
N VAL A 250 11.72 -27.13 -2.08
CA VAL A 250 12.86 -27.97 -1.65
C VAL A 250 14.08 -27.91 -2.57
N THR A 251 13.97 -27.34 -3.77
CA THR A 251 15.13 -27.16 -4.67
C THR A 251 15.90 -25.88 -4.36
N TYR A 252 15.30 -24.94 -3.62
CA TYR A 252 15.97 -23.73 -3.18
C TYR A 252 16.84 -24.02 -1.95
N PRO A 253 18.01 -23.38 -1.82
CA PRO A 253 18.83 -23.51 -0.63
C PRO A 253 18.09 -22.92 0.57
N LEU A 254 18.17 -23.60 1.72
CA LEU A 254 17.75 -23.05 3.00
C LEU A 254 18.58 -21.78 3.29
N LYS A 255 17.99 -20.61 3.08
CA LYS A 255 18.59 -19.33 3.44
C LYS A 255 18.00 -18.87 4.76
N ARG A 256 18.87 -18.35 5.63
CA ARG A 256 18.44 -17.69 6.87
C ARG A 256 17.75 -16.38 6.51
N GLN A 257 16.55 -16.17 7.02
CA GLN A 257 15.83 -14.91 6.90
C GLN A 257 16.68 -13.78 7.50
N LEU A 258 16.92 -12.73 6.70
CA LEU A 258 17.70 -11.56 7.08
C LEU A 258 16.85 -10.43 7.69
N SER A 259 15.52 -10.58 7.79
CA SER A 259 14.62 -9.54 8.31
C SER A 259 14.39 -9.60 9.82
N ASP A 260 13.99 -8.45 10.35
CA ASP A 260 13.45 -8.28 11.69
C ASP A 260 12.06 -8.93 11.79
N THR A 261 12.05 -10.21 12.17
CA THR A 261 10.82 -10.99 12.33
C THR A 261 9.89 -10.43 13.41
N LEU A 262 10.40 -9.67 14.38
CA LEU A 262 9.57 -9.08 15.43
C LEU A 262 8.64 -8.03 14.86
N GLN A 263 9.11 -7.22 13.89
CA GLN A 263 8.31 -6.13 13.35
C GLN A 263 7.02 -6.60 12.67
N PHE A 264 7.07 -7.73 11.96
CA PHE A 264 5.86 -8.39 11.46
C PHE A 264 4.81 -8.61 12.56
N TYR A 265 5.24 -9.19 13.69
CA TYR A 265 4.32 -9.48 14.78
C TYR A 265 3.82 -8.19 15.45
N LEU A 266 4.65 -7.16 15.60
CA LEU A 266 4.21 -5.86 16.14
C LEU A 266 3.13 -5.23 15.26
N MET A 267 3.36 -5.16 13.95
CA MET A 267 2.41 -4.59 13.00
C MET A 267 1.13 -5.41 12.91
N ARG A 268 1.22 -6.75 13.00
CA ARG A 268 0.04 -7.60 13.08
C ARG A 268 -0.79 -7.32 14.34
N GLU A 269 -0.17 -7.20 15.51
CA GLU A 269 -0.91 -6.89 16.74
C GLU A 269 -1.42 -5.44 16.77
N LYS A 270 -0.69 -4.47 16.18
CA LYS A 270 -1.18 -3.08 15.98
C LYS A 270 -2.43 -3.08 15.12
N LEU A 271 -2.38 -3.72 13.95
CA LEU A 271 -3.52 -3.85 13.06
C LEU A 271 -4.69 -4.56 13.75
N ARG A 272 -4.43 -5.59 14.56
CA ARG A 272 -5.47 -6.28 15.33
C ARG A 272 -6.23 -5.35 16.27
N VAL A 273 -5.53 -4.43 16.94
CA VAL A 273 -6.16 -3.42 17.79
C VAL A 273 -7.00 -2.45 16.95
N MET A 274 -6.47 -1.99 15.82
CA MET A 274 -7.17 -1.07 14.92
C MET A 274 -8.46 -1.66 14.34
N MET A 275 -8.43 -2.95 13.96
CA MET A 275 -9.58 -3.63 13.33
C MET A 275 -10.58 -4.21 14.34
N ALA A 276 -10.35 -4.01 15.65
CA ALA A 276 -11.18 -4.62 16.67
C ALA A 276 -12.55 -3.92 16.81
N THR A 277 -13.62 -4.70 16.64
CA THR A 277 -14.99 -4.23 16.87
C THR A 277 -15.37 -4.18 18.36
N ASN A 278 -14.64 -4.89 19.22
CA ASN A 278 -14.86 -4.93 20.66
C ASN A 278 -13.53 -4.93 21.44
N LEU A 279 -13.10 -3.74 21.85
CA LEU A 279 -11.83 -3.54 22.55
C LEU A 279 -11.78 -4.22 23.93
N SER A 280 -12.91 -4.30 24.64
CA SER A 280 -13.00 -5.00 25.94
C SER A 280 -12.79 -6.50 25.80
N GLN A 281 -13.35 -7.11 24.75
CA GLN A 281 -13.12 -8.52 24.43
C GLN A 281 -11.67 -8.76 23.99
N LEU A 282 -11.11 -7.87 23.16
CA LEU A 282 -9.71 -7.95 22.74
C LEU A 282 -8.74 -7.86 23.92
N THR A 283 -9.00 -6.96 24.88
CA THR A 283 -8.18 -6.82 26.08
C THR A 283 -8.16 -8.12 26.90
N LYS A 284 -9.33 -8.78 27.06
CA LYS A 284 -9.43 -10.10 27.71
C LYS A 284 -8.71 -11.20 26.93
N TYR A 285 -8.79 -11.17 25.59
CA TYR A 285 -8.04 -12.10 24.74
C TYR A 285 -6.55 -12.01 25.03
N TYR A 286 -5.97 -10.81 25.03
CA TYR A 286 -4.56 -10.62 25.32
C TYR A 286 -4.18 -11.08 26.73
N GLU A 287 -4.99 -10.73 27.74
CA GLU A 287 -4.76 -11.16 29.12
C GLU A 287 -4.72 -12.70 29.23
N ASN A 288 -5.65 -13.39 28.58
CA ASN A 288 -5.71 -14.85 28.58
C ASN A 288 -4.53 -15.46 27.82
N THR A 289 -4.22 -14.96 26.63
CA THR A 289 -3.09 -15.44 25.81
C THR A 289 -1.76 -15.31 26.54
N LEU A 290 -1.54 -14.19 27.26
CA LEU A 290 -0.33 -13.98 28.07
C LEU A 290 -0.26 -14.89 29.29
N LYS A 291 -1.40 -15.32 29.86
CA LYS A 291 -1.45 -16.28 30.97
C LYS A 291 -1.19 -17.72 30.52
N THR A 292 -1.75 -18.12 29.38
CA THR A 292 -1.67 -19.51 28.89
C THR A 292 -0.43 -19.79 28.05
N GLY A 293 0.28 -18.75 27.58
CA GLY A 293 1.44 -18.90 26.71
C GLY A 293 1.11 -19.24 25.26
N GLY A 294 -0.17 -19.16 24.85
CA GLY A 294 -0.65 -19.50 23.50
C GLY A 294 -0.32 -18.46 22.42
N SER A 295 0.85 -17.82 22.49
CA SER A 295 1.26 -16.74 21.60
C SER A 295 2.31 -17.18 20.59
N LEU A 296 2.14 -16.76 19.33
CA LEU A 296 3.19 -16.88 18.30
C LEU A 296 4.42 -16.03 18.64
N ASN A 297 4.23 -14.88 19.29
CA ASN A 297 5.30 -14.00 19.74
C ASN A 297 4.86 -13.25 21.00
N GLN A 298 5.44 -13.61 22.16
CA GLN A 298 5.02 -13.05 23.45
C GLN A 298 5.30 -11.55 23.56
N THR A 299 6.43 -11.07 23.03
CA THR A 299 6.80 -9.66 23.03
C THR A 299 5.77 -8.83 22.26
N ALA A 300 5.43 -9.25 21.05
CA ALA A 300 4.40 -8.57 20.26
C ALA A 300 3.01 -8.66 20.89
N THR A 301 2.68 -9.76 21.56
CA THR A 301 1.40 -9.90 22.28
C THR A 301 1.32 -8.92 23.45
N ARG A 302 2.42 -8.66 24.17
CA ARG A 302 2.47 -7.62 25.21
C ARG A 302 2.34 -6.22 24.62
N TYR A 303 2.95 -5.98 23.47
CA TYR A 303 2.80 -4.73 22.72
C TYR A 303 1.34 -4.50 22.33
N GLY A 304 0.69 -5.47 21.68
CA GLY A 304 -0.73 -5.44 21.35
C GLY A 304 -1.64 -5.27 22.57
N TYR A 305 -1.29 -5.91 23.69
CA TYR A 305 -2.01 -5.73 24.96
C TYR A 305 -1.92 -4.29 25.48
N SER A 306 -0.74 -3.68 25.41
CA SER A 306 -0.58 -2.26 25.76
C SER A 306 -1.43 -1.36 24.88
N LEU A 307 -1.41 -1.57 23.57
CA LEU A 307 -2.23 -0.80 22.63
C LEU A 307 -3.73 -0.95 22.91
N ALA A 308 -4.19 -2.18 23.18
CA ALA A 308 -5.58 -2.44 23.52
C ALA A 308 -5.98 -1.76 24.84
N LEU A 309 -5.11 -1.80 25.86
CA LEU A 309 -5.31 -1.07 27.12
C LEU A 309 -5.39 0.44 26.90
N ALA A 310 -4.53 1.00 26.06
CA ALA A 310 -4.56 2.41 25.71
C ALA A 310 -5.87 2.78 25.00
N ALA A 311 -6.33 1.93 24.07
CA ALA A 311 -7.56 2.14 23.30
C ALA A 311 -8.82 2.10 24.19
N VAL A 312 -8.84 1.31 25.28
CA VAL A 312 -9.94 1.33 26.27
C VAL A 312 -9.77 2.42 27.36
N GLY A 313 -8.81 3.33 27.20
CA GLY A 313 -8.57 4.43 28.14
C GLY A 313 -7.76 4.07 29.40
N SER A 314 -7.28 2.83 29.50
CA SER A 314 -6.45 2.36 30.64
C SER A 314 -4.97 2.76 30.48
N HIS A 315 -4.71 4.04 30.24
CA HIS A 315 -3.40 4.58 29.85
C HIS A 315 -2.28 4.30 30.87
N THR A 316 -2.56 4.35 32.17
CA THR A 316 -1.57 4.04 33.22
C THR A 316 -1.10 2.60 33.13
N GLN A 317 -2.02 1.66 32.89
CA GLN A 317 -1.68 0.25 32.75
C GLN A 317 -1.00 -0.03 31.40
N ALA A 318 -1.50 0.57 30.32
CA ALA A 318 -0.88 0.51 28.99
C ALA A 318 0.59 0.92 29.07
N ARG A 319 0.87 2.12 29.61
CA ARG A 319 2.22 2.61 29.82
C ARG A 319 3.07 1.65 30.63
N LYS A 320 2.54 1.09 31.73
CA LYS A 320 3.29 0.13 32.57
C LYS A 320 3.65 -1.15 31.82
N VAL A 321 2.77 -1.64 30.94
CA VAL A 321 3.04 -2.82 30.10
C VAL A 321 4.09 -2.48 29.05
N LEU A 322 3.93 -1.35 28.35
CA LEU A 322 4.85 -0.91 27.30
C LEU A 322 6.25 -0.59 27.83
N GLN A 323 6.34 0.04 29.01
CA GLN A 323 7.62 0.40 29.62
C GLN A 323 8.52 -0.80 29.80
N LYS A 324 7.97 -1.96 30.16
CA LYS A 324 8.77 -3.20 30.27
C LYS A 324 9.40 -3.61 28.94
N LEU A 325 8.73 -3.36 27.82
CA LEU A 325 9.27 -3.65 26.49
C LEU A 325 10.35 -2.63 26.12
N ILE A 326 10.13 -1.36 26.45
CA ILE A 326 11.11 -0.28 26.25
C ILE A 326 12.36 -0.51 27.10
N ASP A 327 12.22 -0.99 28.33
CA ASP A 327 13.36 -1.29 29.19
C ASP A 327 14.23 -2.45 28.64
N GLU A 328 13.66 -3.30 27.77
CA GLU A 328 14.34 -4.43 27.12
C GLU A 328 14.92 -4.07 25.74
N ASP A 329 14.27 -3.16 25.00
CA ASP A 329 14.62 -2.72 23.64
C ASP A 329 14.18 -1.25 23.46
N ASP A 330 15.01 -0.33 23.95
CA ASP A 330 14.70 1.11 24.05
C ASP A 330 14.77 1.84 22.70
N ASP A 331 15.58 1.35 21.77
CA ASP A 331 15.70 1.90 20.41
C ASP A 331 14.53 1.53 19.49
N ARG A 332 13.63 0.62 19.90
CA ARG A 332 12.51 0.16 19.06
C ARG A 332 11.51 1.28 18.75
N LEU A 333 11.53 1.74 17.49
CA LEU A 333 10.66 2.83 17.02
C LEU A 333 9.17 2.61 17.34
N SER A 334 8.60 1.43 17.04
CA SER A 334 7.17 1.17 17.31
C SER A 334 6.79 1.23 18.80
N TYR A 335 7.74 1.00 19.71
CA TYR A 335 7.48 1.16 21.15
C TYR A 335 7.49 2.64 21.53
N GLN A 336 8.43 3.40 20.99
CA GLN A 336 8.53 4.84 21.22
C GLN A 336 7.31 5.59 20.67
N LEU A 337 6.87 5.24 19.44
CA LEU A 337 5.67 5.81 18.84
C LEU A 337 4.42 5.51 19.68
N ALA A 338 4.23 4.26 20.11
CA ALA A 338 3.12 3.89 20.99
C ALA A 338 3.17 4.61 22.35
N LEU A 339 4.36 4.83 22.92
CA LEU A 339 4.52 5.58 24.16
C LEU A 339 4.12 7.05 23.94
N ALA A 340 4.56 7.67 22.85
CA ALA A 340 4.22 9.04 22.52
C ALA A 340 2.71 9.23 22.32
N GLU A 341 2.02 8.29 21.66
CA GLU A 341 0.55 8.30 21.55
C GLU A 341 -0.14 8.21 22.92
N ILE A 342 0.34 7.35 23.82
CA ILE A 342 -0.17 7.26 25.19
C ILE A 342 0.04 8.58 25.94
N GLU A 343 1.20 9.23 25.78
CA GLU A 343 1.50 10.53 26.40
C GLU A 343 0.56 11.63 25.90
N ILE A 344 0.29 11.67 24.59
CA ILE A 344 -0.69 12.60 24.01
C ILE A 344 -2.08 12.36 24.62
N ALA A 345 -2.51 11.10 24.72
CA ALA A 345 -3.83 10.75 25.25
C ALA A 345 -4.04 11.19 26.72
N VAL A 346 -2.97 11.26 27.51
CA VAL A 346 -3.01 11.76 28.91
C VAL A 346 -2.65 13.25 29.05
N GLY A 347 -2.63 14.00 27.93
CA GLY A 347 -2.39 15.44 27.92
C GLY A 347 -0.93 15.86 28.07
N ARG A 348 0.02 14.94 27.92
CA ARG A 348 1.47 15.19 28.05
C ARG A 348 2.13 15.38 26.68
N LEU A 349 1.59 16.31 25.90
CA LEU A 349 2.05 16.58 24.53
C LEU A 349 3.55 16.92 24.46
N SER A 350 4.09 17.70 25.40
CA SER A 350 5.53 18.01 25.44
C SER A 350 6.41 16.77 25.61
N SER A 351 5.95 15.74 26.32
CA SER A 351 6.68 14.48 26.45
C SER A 351 6.68 13.72 25.13
N ALA A 352 5.55 13.65 24.45
CA ALA A 352 5.45 13.01 23.14
C ALA A 352 6.35 13.68 22.09
N LEU A 353 6.39 15.03 22.06
CA LEU A 353 7.27 15.76 21.14
C LEU A 353 8.76 15.44 21.38
N ARG A 354 9.19 15.31 22.64
CA ARG A 354 10.58 14.89 22.94
C ARG A 354 10.87 13.48 22.43
N ILE A 355 9.95 12.53 22.65
CA ILE A 355 10.11 11.15 22.16
C ILE A 355 10.27 11.15 20.62
N TYR A 356 9.46 11.93 19.90
CA TYR A 356 9.59 12.04 18.44
C TYR A 356 10.90 12.70 18.01
N GLU A 357 11.35 13.75 18.70
CA GLU A 357 12.62 14.42 18.41
C GLU A 357 13.83 13.50 18.64
N GLU A 358 13.81 12.69 19.69
CA GLU A 358 14.83 11.67 19.97
C GLU A 358 14.78 10.56 18.91
N SER A 359 13.59 10.07 18.59
CA SER A 359 13.39 9.04 17.55
C SER A 359 13.87 9.51 16.18
N GLN A 360 13.68 10.79 15.83
CA GLN A 360 14.18 11.38 14.58
C GLN A 360 15.71 11.40 14.49
N ARG A 361 16.45 11.36 15.60
CA ARG A 361 17.91 11.27 15.56
C ARG A 361 18.38 9.90 15.12
N LEU A 362 17.63 8.86 15.49
CA LEU A 362 17.90 7.47 15.11
C LEU A 362 17.33 7.12 13.73
N TYR A 363 16.18 7.71 13.38
CA TYR A 363 15.42 7.42 12.16
C TYR A 363 15.11 8.69 11.32
N PRO A 364 16.13 9.45 10.86
CA PRO A 364 15.99 10.83 10.35
C PRO A 364 15.18 11.03 9.07
N ASN A 365 14.83 9.94 8.38
CA ASN A 365 14.08 9.95 7.13
C ASN A 365 12.87 9.01 7.16
N ASP A 366 12.54 8.42 8.33
CA ASP A 366 11.38 7.55 8.44
C ASP A 366 10.08 8.36 8.24
N GLN A 367 9.33 7.99 7.20
CA GLN A 367 8.14 8.72 6.80
C GLN A 367 7.01 8.51 7.82
N ALA A 368 6.88 7.32 8.41
CA ALA A 368 5.84 7.01 9.37
C ALA A 368 5.99 7.85 10.65
N LEU A 369 7.20 7.86 11.23
CA LEU A 369 7.58 8.74 12.33
C LEU A 369 7.30 10.20 11.98
N THR A 370 7.70 10.64 10.78
CA THR A 370 7.50 12.04 10.37
C THR A 370 6.01 12.42 10.34
N LEU A 371 5.16 11.58 9.74
CA LEU A 371 3.72 11.86 9.65
C LEU A 371 3.04 11.87 11.02
N ILE A 372 3.43 10.96 11.92
CA ILE A 372 2.92 10.91 13.29
C ILE A 372 3.38 12.13 14.10
N GLN A 373 4.67 12.48 14.01
CA GLN A 373 5.23 13.65 14.69
C GLN A 373 4.58 14.95 14.22
N VAL A 374 4.34 15.09 12.92
CA VAL A 374 3.68 16.27 12.34
C VAL A 374 2.29 16.47 12.91
N LYS A 375 1.50 15.40 13.06
CA LYS A 375 0.18 15.48 13.72
C LYS A 375 0.32 16.06 15.14
N ALA A 376 1.31 15.59 15.90
CA ALA A 376 1.59 16.11 17.24
C ALA A 376 2.07 17.57 17.24
N LEU A 377 2.90 17.99 16.28
CA LEU A 377 3.33 19.37 16.12
C LEU A 377 2.16 20.31 15.81
N LEU A 378 1.22 19.89 14.97
CA LEU A 378 0.02 20.66 14.66
C LEU A 378 -0.89 20.79 15.89
N LEU A 379 -1.06 19.71 16.68
CA LEU A 379 -1.75 19.78 17.98
C LEU A 379 -1.07 20.74 18.96
N ALA A 380 0.26 20.87 18.89
CA ALA A 380 1.05 21.79 19.70
C ALA A 380 1.07 23.22 19.14
N ASN A 381 0.35 23.50 18.04
CA ASN A 381 0.37 24.77 17.33
C ASN A 381 1.78 25.19 16.87
N LEU A 382 2.56 24.23 16.36
CA LEU A 382 3.90 24.41 15.79
C LEU A 382 3.95 24.16 14.27
N PRO A 383 3.14 24.87 13.46
CA PRO A 383 2.97 24.57 12.03
C PRO A 383 4.23 24.87 11.18
N GLN A 384 5.13 25.75 11.61
CA GLN A 384 6.40 26.00 10.91
C GLN A 384 7.30 24.76 10.95
N GLN A 385 7.40 24.10 12.11
CA GLN A 385 8.20 22.89 12.26
C GLN A 385 7.59 21.73 11.47
N ALA A 386 6.26 21.59 11.55
CA ALA A 386 5.52 20.60 10.76
C ALA A 386 5.79 20.77 9.25
N THR A 387 5.67 22.00 8.73
CA THR A 387 5.96 22.32 7.33
C THR A 387 7.38 21.93 6.93
N LYS A 388 8.38 22.26 7.75
CA LYS A 388 9.79 21.94 7.46
C LYS A 388 10.00 20.43 7.31
N LEU A 389 9.43 19.63 8.22
CA LEU A 389 9.55 18.16 8.15
C LEU A 389 8.86 17.58 6.92
N LEU A 390 7.66 18.06 6.60
CA LEU A 390 6.90 17.58 5.44
C LEU A 390 7.57 17.94 4.11
N LEU A 391 8.11 19.15 3.97
CA LEU A 391 8.83 19.55 2.75
C LEU A 391 10.11 18.72 2.56
N LYS A 392 10.83 18.41 3.65
CA LYS A 392 12.00 17.51 3.59
C LYS A 392 11.62 16.13 3.04
N GLN A 393 10.47 15.59 3.41
CA GLN A 393 9.99 14.30 2.89
C GLN A 393 9.68 14.38 1.38
N LEU A 394 9.11 15.49 0.89
CA LEU A 394 8.92 15.71 -0.54
C LEU A 394 10.24 15.82 -1.30
N ASP A 395 11.25 16.49 -0.73
CA ASP A 395 12.58 16.60 -1.34
C ASP A 395 13.28 15.22 -1.47
N LEU A 396 12.92 14.26 -0.62
CA LEU A 396 13.37 12.86 -0.68
C LEU A 396 12.54 12.00 -1.66
N GLY A 397 11.52 12.57 -2.31
CA GLY A 397 10.60 11.84 -3.19
C GLY A 397 9.51 11.04 -2.46
N LEU A 398 9.39 11.18 -1.14
CA LEU A 398 8.47 10.42 -0.29
C LEU A 398 7.11 11.13 -0.20
N SER A 399 6.37 11.15 -1.30
CA SER A 399 5.04 11.78 -1.37
C SER A 399 3.90 10.83 -0.96
N SER A 400 2.85 11.38 -0.35
CA SER A 400 1.62 10.63 -0.03
C SER A 400 0.42 11.57 0.13
N GLY A 401 -0.80 11.06 -0.05
CA GLY A 401 -2.02 11.84 0.19
C GLY A 401 -2.08 12.41 1.61
N GLN A 402 -1.70 11.62 2.61
CA GLN A 402 -1.68 12.07 4.00
C GLN A 402 -0.67 13.20 4.23
N LEU A 403 0.50 13.13 3.58
CA LEU A 403 1.49 14.21 3.61
C LEU A 403 0.90 15.50 3.03
N TYR A 404 0.26 15.45 1.86
CA TYR A 404 -0.36 16.63 1.23
C TYR A 404 -1.44 17.26 2.12
N LYS A 405 -2.28 16.44 2.75
CA LYS A 405 -3.30 16.90 3.69
C LYS A 405 -2.68 17.61 4.90
N LEU A 406 -1.62 17.05 5.48
CA LEU A 406 -0.91 17.65 6.61
C LEU A 406 -0.17 18.95 6.22
N LEU A 407 0.37 19.03 5.00
CA LEU A 407 0.96 20.27 4.47
C LEU A 407 -0.11 21.36 4.33
N ALA A 408 -1.27 21.00 3.80
CA ALA A 408 -2.39 21.93 3.66
C ALA A 408 -2.81 22.49 5.03
N GLU A 409 -2.93 21.61 6.04
CA GLU A 409 -3.27 22.01 7.42
C GLU A 409 -2.20 22.92 8.03
N ALA A 410 -0.91 22.53 7.93
CA ALA A 410 0.20 23.33 8.44
C ALA A 410 0.24 24.73 7.80
N LYS A 411 0.13 24.80 6.47
CA LYS A 411 0.09 26.07 5.73
C LYS A 411 -1.15 26.91 6.06
N GLY A 412 -2.29 26.26 6.27
CA GLY A 412 -3.52 26.91 6.74
C GLY A 412 -3.32 27.58 8.09
N SER A 413 -2.73 26.88 9.06
CA SER A 413 -2.41 27.41 10.40
C SER A 413 -1.38 28.55 10.38
N LEU A 414 -0.56 28.64 9.32
CA LEU A 414 0.35 29.77 9.08
C LEU A 414 -0.34 30.99 8.44
N GLY A 415 -1.60 30.85 8.02
CA GLY A 415 -2.30 31.88 7.25
C GLY A 415 -1.88 31.93 5.76
N GLU A 416 -1.07 30.98 5.30
CA GLU A 416 -0.58 30.87 3.92
C GLU A 416 -1.66 30.24 3.01
N LYS A 417 -2.81 30.91 2.88
CA LYS A 417 -4.03 30.35 2.26
C LYS A 417 -3.83 29.82 0.85
N SER A 418 -3.07 30.53 0.02
CA SER A 418 -2.82 30.08 -1.36
C SER A 418 -2.11 28.72 -1.38
N GLN A 419 -1.03 28.56 -0.60
CA GLN A 419 -0.31 27.29 -0.50
C GLN A 419 -1.17 26.20 0.16
N ALA A 420 -1.94 26.54 1.20
CA ALA A 420 -2.84 25.59 1.86
C ALA A 420 -3.82 24.96 0.85
N HIS A 421 -4.47 25.80 0.04
CA HIS A 421 -5.37 25.33 -1.02
C HIS A 421 -4.63 24.56 -2.13
N SER A 422 -3.42 24.96 -2.52
CA SER A 422 -2.62 24.18 -3.48
C SER A 422 -2.30 22.77 -2.98
N TRP A 423 -1.90 22.60 -1.72
CA TRP A 423 -1.63 21.27 -1.16
C TRP A 423 -2.91 20.45 -0.98
N LEU A 424 -4.03 21.10 -0.64
CA LEU A 424 -5.32 20.41 -0.57
C LEU A 424 -5.79 19.95 -1.96
N ALA A 425 -5.43 20.66 -3.02
CA ALA A 425 -5.65 20.21 -4.39
C ALA A 425 -4.87 18.92 -4.70
N GLU A 426 -3.60 18.84 -4.32
CA GLU A 426 -2.79 17.62 -4.52
C GLU A 426 -3.33 16.44 -3.71
N TYR A 427 -3.84 16.67 -2.49
CA TYR A 427 -4.56 15.64 -1.73
C TYR A 427 -5.78 15.12 -2.49
N TYR A 428 -6.64 16.01 -2.99
CA TYR A 428 -7.82 15.59 -3.76
C TYR A 428 -7.45 14.90 -5.08
N TYR A 429 -6.43 15.40 -5.78
CA TYR A 429 -5.90 14.78 -6.98
C TYR A 429 -5.40 13.36 -6.70
N SER A 430 -4.64 13.17 -5.61
CA SER A 430 -4.10 11.86 -5.22
C SER A 430 -5.17 10.81 -4.92
N SER A 431 -6.42 11.23 -4.67
CA SER A 431 -7.58 10.35 -4.46
C SER A 431 -8.60 10.38 -5.62
N GLY A 432 -8.22 10.94 -6.77
CA GLY A 432 -9.06 11.01 -7.97
C GLY A 432 -10.26 11.95 -7.86
N ARG A 433 -10.32 12.80 -6.82
CA ARG A 433 -11.40 13.79 -6.63
C ARG A 433 -11.08 15.06 -7.42
N LEU A 434 -10.94 14.91 -8.73
CA LEU A 434 -10.36 15.90 -9.63
C LEU A 434 -11.14 17.23 -9.65
N GLU A 435 -12.47 17.21 -9.56
CA GLU A 435 -13.26 18.44 -9.47
C GLU A 435 -12.93 19.23 -8.21
N ARG A 436 -12.85 18.55 -7.07
CA ARG A 436 -12.46 19.18 -5.80
C ARG A 436 -11.04 19.71 -5.88
N ALA A 437 -10.13 19.00 -6.54
CA ALA A 437 -8.76 19.47 -6.76
C ALA A 437 -8.74 20.76 -7.59
N ALA A 438 -9.49 20.81 -8.69
CA ALA A 438 -9.64 22.01 -9.52
C ALA A 438 -10.22 23.19 -8.73
N ASP A 439 -11.26 22.96 -7.93
CA ASP A 439 -11.86 23.99 -7.07
C ASP A 439 -10.87 24.54 -6.04
N GLN A 440 -10.07 23.66 -5.43
CA GLN A 440 -9.00 24.10 -4.53
C GLN A 440 -7.95 24.95 -5.24
N LEU A 441 -7.54 24.62 -6.47
CA LEU A 441 -6.60 25.44 -7.23
C LEU A 441 -7.18 26.81 -7.61
N ARG A 442 -8.48 26.88 -7.93
CA ARG A 442 -9.17 28.16 -8.17
C ARG A 442 -9.18 29.05 -6.91
N LEU A 443 -9.45 28.45 -5.75
CA LEU A 443 -9.33 29.15 -4.46
C LEU A 443 -7.89 29.60 -4.19
N ALA A 444 -6.90 28.73 -4.44
CA ALA A 444 -5.48 29.04 -4.28
C ALA A 444 -5.06 30.25 -5.13
N ALA A 445 -5.48 30.29 -6.40
CA ALA A 445 -5.22 31.41 -7.30
C ALA A 445 -5.84 32.72 -6.79
N GLY A 446 -7.05 32.65 -6.22
CA GLY A 446 -7.71 33.81 -5.60
C GLY A 446 -6.92 34.45 -4.45
N PHE A 447 -6.12 33.65 -3.73
CA PHE A 447 -5.24 34.10 -2.64
C PHE A 447 -3.80 34.42 -3.08
N ALA A 448 -3.40 34.09 -4.32
CA ALA A 448 -2.06 34.37 -4.85
C ALA A 448 -1.92 35.77 -5.48
N LYS A 449 -2.88 36.68 -5.24
CA LYS A 449 -2.88 38.02 -5.86
C LYS A 449 -1.62 38.79 -5.48
N GLY A 450 -0.79 39.11 -6.49
CA GLY A 450 0.48 39.82 -6.33
C GLY A 450 1.72 38.92 -6.37
N ASP A 451 1.56 37.59 -6.40
CA ASP A 451 2.64 36.63 -6.66
C ASP A 451 2.43 35.97 -8.03
N GLU A 452 3.00 36.59 -9.07
CA GLU A 452 2.86 36.13 -10.46
C GLU A 452 3.44 34.72 -10.67
N TYR A 453 4.52 34.38 -9.97
CA TYR A 453 5.16 33.08 -10.07
C TYR A 453 4.26 31.99 -9.49
N GLN A 454 3.71 32.21 -8.30
CA GLN A 454 2.78 31.28 -7.67
C GLN A 454 1.51 31.11 -8.51
N LEU A 455 0.97 32.22 -9.04
CA LEU A 455 -0.21 32.19 -9.89
C LEU A 455 0.04 31.39 -11.18
N ALA A 456 1.19 31.57 -11.83
CA ALA A 456 1.56 30.80 -13.02
C ALA A 456 1.64 29.29 -12.74
N LYS A 457 2.24 28.89 -11.60
CA LYS A 457 2.31 27.48 -11.17
C LYS A 457 0.91 26.89 -10.93
N ILE A 458 0.06 27.60 -10.20
CA ILE A 458 -1.32 27.18 -9.90
C ILE A 458 -2.13 27.04 -11.20
N SER A 459 -2.05 28.03 -12.09
CA SER A 459 -2.77 28.01 -13.37
C SER A 459 -2.29 26.88 -14.28
N SER A 460 -1.00 26.55 -14.27
CA SER A 460 -0.51 25.39 -15.02
C SER A 460 -1.10 24.09 -14.47
N ARG A 461 -1.01 23.88 -13.16
CA ARG A 461 -1.53 22.67 -12.53
C ARG A 461 -3.05 22.52 -12.70
N LEU A 462 -3.79 23.64 -12.67
CA LEU A 462 -5.23 23.63 -12.90
C LEU A 462 -5.56 23.17 -14.33
N ARG A 463 -4.83 23.66 -15.34
CA ARG A 463 -5.01 23.21 -16.73
C ARG A 463 -4.75 21.72 -16.87
N ASP A 464 -3.71 21.19 -16.22
CA ASP A 464 -3.42 19.75 -16.27
C ASP A 464 -4.60 18.92 -15.73
N ILE A 465 -5.20 19.33 -14.62
CA ILE A 465 -6.36 18.64 -14.03
C ILE A 465 -7.61 18.79 -14.90
N GLU A 466 -7.83 19.97 -15.50
CA GLU A 466 -8.97 20.21 -16.39
C GLU A 466 -8.89 19.37 -17.68
N ILE A 467 -7.70 19.14 -18.21
CA ILE A 467 -7.49 18.23 -19.36
C ILE A 467 -7.92 16.80 -18.99
N ILE A 468 -7.46 16.29 -17.85
CA ILE A 468 -7.81 14.94 -17.38
C ILE A 468 -9.33 14.80 -17.14
N LEU A 469 -9.97 15.83 -16.56
CA LEU A 469 -11.42 15.85 -16.39
C LEU A 469 -12.16 15.76 -17.72
N ILE A 470 -11.71 16.50 -18.75
CA ILE A 470 -12.33 16.48 -20.08
C ILE A 470 -12.20 15.08 -20.71
N GLU A 471 -11.07 14.40 -20.55
CA GLU A 471 -10.86 13.04 -21.05
C GLU A 471 -11.83 12.06 -20.37
N ILE A 472 -11.91 12.06 -19.04
CA ILE A 472 -12.82 11.21 -18.28
C ILE A 472 -14.30 11.47 -18.66
N TYR A 473 -14.67 12.72 -18.89
CA TYR A 473 -16.05 13.08 -19.28
C TYR A 473 -16.41 12.74 -20.72
N LYS A 474 -15.43 12.54 -21.62
CA LYS A 474 -15.69 12.07 -22.99
C LYS A 474 -15.94 10.56 -23.06
N GLU A 475 -15.49 9.81 -22.06
CA GLU A 475 -15.60 8.34 -22.00
C GLU A 475 -16.85 7.84 -21.24
N ARG A 476 -17.57 8.74 -20.57
CA ARG A 476 -18.88 8.49 -19.94
C ARG A 476 -20.02 8.88 -20.86
#